data_AF-A0A968INC0-F1
#
_entry.id   AF-A0A968INC0-F1
#
_cell.length_a   1.000
_cell.length_b   1.000
_cell.length_c   1.000
_cell.angle_alpha   90.00
_cell.angle_beta   90.00
_cell.angle_gamma   90.00
#
_symmetry.space_group_name_H-M   'P 1'
#
loop_
_entity.id
_entity.type
_entity.pdbx_description
1 polymer ?
#
loop_
_entity_poly.entity_id
_entity_poly.type
_entity_poly.pdbx_seq_one_letter_code
_entity_poly.pdbx_strand_id
1 'polypeptide(L)' 'MGFRVKICGITQPEQGAAIVRLGASALGFICVAKTPRYVSPEQIRAVVDYLSHAQERGLPPEL' A
#
# COMPACT_ATOMS: atom_id res chain seq x y z
N MET A 1 4.75 -5.29 -22.80
CA MET A 1 5.85 -5.55 -21.85
C MET A 1 5.77 -4.46 -20.77
N GLY A 2 5.29 -4.78 -19.57
CA GLY A 2 4.97 -3.79 -18.53
C GLY A 2 6.11 -3.62 -17.52
N PHE A 3 6.41 -2.39 -17.13
CA PHE A 3 7.39 -2.10 -16.08
C PHE A 3 6.76 -2.37 -14.71
N ARG A 4 7.47 -3.08 -13.83
CA ARG A 4 7.00 -3.35 -12.46
C ARG A 4 7.65 -2.40 -11.48
N VAL A 5 6.84 -1.66 -10.72
CA VAL A 5 7.32 -0.66 -9.75
C VAL A 5 6.92 -1.07 -8.34
N LYS A 6 7.89 -1.09 -7.42
CA LYS A 6 7.67 -1.30 -5.98
C LYS A 6 7.88 0.00 -5.22
N ILE A 7 6.93 0.38 -4.38
CA ILE A 7 7.08 1.52 -3.45
C ILE A 7 7.22 1.00 -2.02
N CYS A 8 8.26 1.44 -1.30
CA CYS A 8 8.62 0.93 0.02
C CYS A 8 8.40 1.95 1.14
N GLY A 9 8.11 1.46 2.34
CA GLY A 9 7.96 2.28 3.55
C GLY A 9 6.59 2.93 3.67
N ILE A 10 5.53 2.21 3.25
CA ILE A 10 4.15 2.64 3.46
C ILE A 10 3.79 2.47 4.92
N THR A 11 3.14 3.47 5.50
CA THR A 11 2.70 3.47 6.90
C THR A 11 1.20 3.68 7.06
N GLN A 12 0.51 4.21 6.04
CA GLN A 12 -0.92 4.55 6.07
C GLN A 12 -1.71 3.86 4.94
N PRO A 13 -2.93 3.37 5.18
CA PRO A 13 -3.75 2.67 4.18
C PRO A 13 -4.09 3.51 2.95
N GLU A 14 -4.42 4.79 3.14
CA GLU A 14 -4.82 5.72 2.08
C GLU A 14 -3.66 5.97 1.11
N GLN A 15 -2.44 6.06 1.66
CA GLN A 15 -1.22 6.20 0.86
C GLN A 15 -1.02 4.95 -0.01
N GLY A 16 -1.23 3.76 0.55
CA GLY A 16 -1.18 2.51 -0.21
C GLY A 16 -2.17 2.51 -1.38
N ALA A 17 -3.41 2.95 -1.13
CA ALA A 17 -4.45 2.97 -2.17
C ALA A 17 -4.11 3.97 -3.29
N ALA A 18 -3.65 5.17 -2.94
CA ALA A 18 -3.21 6.17 -3.92
C ALA A 18 -2.06 5.65 -4.79
N ILE A 19 -1.10 4.94 -4.21
CA ILE A 19 0.06 4.40 -4.94
C ILE A 19 -0.36 3.26 -5.89
N VAL A 20 -1.27 2.39 -5.45
CA VAL A 20 -1.84 1.34 -6.31
C VAL A 20 -2.63 1.95 -7.47
N ARG A 21 -3.39 3.03 -7.24
CA ARG A 21 -4.08 3.79 -8.31
C ARG A 21 -3.13 4.29 -9.39
N LEU A 22 -1.92 4.67 -9.00
CA LEU A 22 -0.89 5.17 -9.92
C LEU A 22 -0.15 4.04 -10.69
N GLY A 23 -0.52 2.78 -10.47
CA GLY A 23 0.01 1.64 -11.23
C GLY A 23 1.23 0.97 -10.58
N ALA A 24 1.49 1.21 -9.30
CA ALA A 24 2.51 0.44 -8.59
C ALA A 24 2.15 -1.05 -8.55
N SER A 25 3.12 -1.90 -8.83
CA SER A 25 2.94 -3.35 -8.87
C SER A 25 3.09 -4.01 -7.50
N ALA A 26 3.76 -3.34 -6.56
CA ALA A 26 3.95 -3.84 -5.20
C ALA A 26 4.11 -2.70 -4.19
N LEU A 27 3.63 -2.94 -2.97
CA LEU A 27 3.89 -2.11 -1.80
C LEU A 27 4.83 -2.85 -0.84
N GLY A 28 5.66 -2.11 -0.11
CA GLY A 28 6.59 -2.65 0.87
C GLY A 28 6.47 -1.96 2.21
N PHE A 29 6.59 -2.76 3.27
CA PHE A 29 6.54 -2.35 4.66
C PHE A 29 7.93 -2.50 5.29
N ILE A 30 8.27 -1.62 6.24
CA ILE A 30 9.55 -1.69 6.95
C ILE A 30 9.31 -2.31 8.32
N CYS A 31 9.77 -3.54 8.53
CA CYS A 31 9.61 -4.30 9.77
C CYS A 31 10.84 -4.22 10.68
N VAL A 32 11.68 -3.18 10.52
CA VAL A 32 12.88 -2.95 11.34
C VAL A 32 12.55 -1.91 12.41
N ALA A 33 12.58 -2.34 13.67
CA ALA A 33 12.35 -1.48 14.82
C ALA A 33 13.32 -0.28 14.83
N LYS A 34 12.89 0.84 15.43
CA LYS A 34 13.65 2.09 15.54
C LYS A 34 13.91 2.83 14.22
N THR A 35 13.17 2.51 13.16
CA THR A 35 13.16 3.32 11.92
C THR A 35 11.93 4.23 11.88
N PRO A 36 12.00 5.43 11.25
CA PRO A 36 10.87 6.38 11.20
C PRO A 36 9.67 5.87 10.39
N ARG A 37 9.83 4.75 9.67
CA ARG A 37 8.79 4.11 8.86
C ARG A 37 8.50 2.68 9.32
N TYR A 38 8.91 2.33 10.55
CA TYR A 38 8.57 1.04 11.15
C TYR A 38 7.05 0.89 11.22
N VAL A 39 6.56 -0.30 10.84
CA VAL A 39 5.15 -0.67 11.00
C VAL A 39 5.05 -2.01 11.72
N SER A 40 4.07 -2.12 12.62
CA SER A 40 3.75 -3.38 13.29
C SER A 40 2.93 -4.31 12.37
N PRO A 41 2.90 -5.63 12.63
CA PRO A 41 2.05 -6.56 11.89
C PRO A 41 0.57 -6.16 11.86
N GLU A 42 0.06 -5.54 12.93
CA GLU A 42 -1.32 -5.06 13.03
C GLU A 42 -1.57 -3.89 12.07
N GLN A 43 -0.61 -2.96 11.95
CA GLN A 43 -0.68 -1.87 10.98
C GLN A 43 -0.62 -2.39 9.55
N ILE A 44 0.23 -3.38 9.27
CA ILE A 44 0.29 -4.04 7.96
C ILE A 44 -1.07 -4.66 7.61
N ARG A 45 -1.69 -5.38 8.56
CA ARG A 45 -3.02 -5.95 8.38
C ARG A 45 -4.07 -4.88 8.06
N ALA A 46 -4.11 -3.78 8.81
CA ALA A 46 -5.04 -2.69 8.55
C ALA A 46 -4.88 -2.10 7.12
N VAL A 47 -3.64 -1.97 6.63
CA VAL A 47 -3.38 -1.53 5.26
C VAL A 47 -3.86 -2.58 4.25
N VAL A 48 -3.57 -3.85 4.46
CA VAL A 48 -3.98 -4.94 3.54
C VAL A 48 -5.50 -5.05 3.47
N ASP A 49 -6.18 -5.07 4.60
CA ASP A 49 -7.65 -5.16 4.67
C ASP A 49 -8.31 -3.98 3.96
N TYR A 50 -7.79 -2.76 4.18
CA TYR A 50 -8.25 -1.56 3.49
C TYR A 50 -8.09 -1.66 1.97
N LEU A 51 -6.95 -2.17 1.49
CA LEU A 51 -6.68 -2.32 0.06
C LEU A 51 -7.55 -3.39 -0.57
N SER A 52 -7.78 -4.52 0.09
CA SER A 52 -8.68 -5.56 -0.39
C SER A 52 -10.09 -5.02 -0.62
N HIS A 53 -10.63 -4.27 0.34
CA HIS A 53 -11.94 -3.63 0.19
C HIS A 53 -11.95 -2.52 -0.86
N ALA A 54 -10.87 -1.73 -0.96
CA ALA A 54 -10.74 -0.69 -1.99
C ALA A 54 -10.68 -1.27 -3.41
N GLN A 55 -10.12 -2.47 -3.59
CA GLN A 55 -10.08 -3.18 -4.86
C GLN A 55 -11.43 -3.83 -5.21
N GLU A 56 -12.10 -4.45 -4.23
CA GLU A 56 -13.41 -5.10 -4.40
C GLU A 56 -14.51 -4.14 -4.84
N ARG A 57 -14.49 -2.89 -4.36
CA ARG A 57 -15.49 -1.89 -4.73
C ARG A 57 -15.29 -1.25 -6.11
N GLY A 58 -14.40 -1.81 -6.94
CA GLY A 58 -14.11 -1.26 -8.26
C GLY A 58 -13.60 0.17 -8.12
N LEU A 59 -12.35 0.31 -7.71
CA LEU A 59 -11.67 1.59 -7.53
C LEU A 59 -12.03 2.54 -8.69
N PRO A 60 -12.83 3.59 -8.45
CA PRO A 60 -13.37 4.39 -9.54
C PRO A 60 -12.20 5.06 -10.28
N PRO A 61 -12.15 4.94 -11.62
CA PRO A 61 -11.12 5.58 -12.42
C PRO A 61 -11.49 7.04 -12.57
N GLU A 62 -11.30 7.89 -11.55
CA GLU A 62 -11.48 9.33 -11.75
C GLU A 62 -10.66 10.16 -10.74
N LEU A 63 -9.65 10.85 -11.28
CA LEU A 63 -9.42 12.27 -11.06
C LEU A 63 -9.74 12.96 -12.39
#